data_AF-A0A919N8G5-F1
#
_entry.id   AF-A0A919N8G5-F1
#
_cell.length_a   1.000
_cell.length_b   1.000
_cell.length_c   1.000
_cell.angle_alpha   90.00
_cell.angle_beta   90.00
_cell.angle_gamma   90.00
#
_symmetry.space_group_name_H-M   'P 1'
#
loop_
_entity.id
_entity.type
_entity.pdbx_description
1 polymer ?
#
loop_
_entity_poly.entity_id
_entity_poly.type
_entity_poly.pdbx_seq_one_letter_code
_entity_poly.pdbx_strand_id
1 'polypeptide(L)'
;MLIKELPALAGGADSVVWAGGGNQDELLRALLPMRPETPRRAADEPFDPDALMIAFVGPDQPPDGWSAALRGLPAGGRLLLLLGWPVADLPYHLVLDPLVGAGCQVLQAVPVDKANRHGVYCAVIAARVERLAPLRSYLDDSPITLDGPEPGLPALLRLTGEHTFADLVVRPLRRRLAELEAGDRPASAG
;
A
#
# COMPACT_ATOMS: atom_id res chain seq x y z
N MET A 1 2.51 -11.55 5.62
CA MET A 1 2.09 -10.60 6.66
C MET A 1 0.66 -10.84 7.10
N LEU A 2 0.34 -10.61 8.39
CA LEU A 2 -1.03 -10.69 8.89
C LEU A 2 -1.78 -9.37 8.69
N ILE A 3 -3.07 -9.44 8.39
CA ILE A 3 -3.90 -8.26 8.09
C ILE A 3 -3.95 -7.25 9.26
N LYS A 4 -3.98 -7.74 10.50
CA LYS A 4 -3.99 -6.93 11.73
C LYS A 4 -2.69 -6.14 11.98
N GLU A 5 -1.59 -6.49 11.30
CA GLU A 5 -0.29 -5.81 11.45
C GLU A 5 -0.17 -4.60 10.52
N LEU A 6 -1.04 -4.51 9.51
CA LEU A 6 -0.98 -3.48 8.47
C LEU A 6 -1.16 -2.05 9.00
N PRO A 7 -2.09 -1.75 9.93
CA PRO A 7 -2.23 -0.40 10.46
C PRO A 7 -0.99 0.09 11.22
N ALA A 8 -0.35 -0.81 11.99
CA ALA A 8 0.89 -0.49 12.68
C ALA A 8 2.04 -0.21 11.70
N LEU A 9 2.12 -1.00 10.62
CA LEU A 9 3.11 -0.78 9.56
C LEU A 9 2.88 0.53 8.81
N ALA A 10 1.64 0.99 8.68
CA ALA A 10 1.29 2.27 8.07
C ALA A 10 1.65 3.49 8.95
N GLY A 11 2.23 3.27 10.13
CA GLY A 11 2.67 4.30 11.08
C GLY A 11 1.91 4.31 12.40
N GLY A 12 0.84 3.51 12.53
CA GLY A 12 -0.14 3.69 13.60
C GLY A 12 -0.89 5.02 13.44
N ALA A 13 -2.10 5.09 13.98
CA ALA A 13 -2.85 6.34 14.00
C ALA A 13 -3.82 6.35 15.16
N ASP A 14 -4.03 7.50 15.78
CA ASP A 14 -5.00 7.65 16.87
C ASP A 14 -6.44 7.63 16.33
N SER A 15 -6.63 8.06 15.08
CA SER A 15 -7.91 7.95 14.38
C SER A 15 -7.79 7.23 13.04
N VAL A 16 -8.86 6.54 12.65
CA VAL A 16 -8.94 5.81 11.39
C VAL A 16 -10.13 6.32 10.59
N VAL A 17 -9.88 6.62 9.33
CA VAL A 17 -10.89 7.05 8.36
C VAL A 17 -11.00 6.01 7.25
N TRP A 18 -12.21 5.56 6.96
CA TRP A 18 -12.51 4.60 5.91
C TRP A 18 -13.02 5.31 4.64
N ALA A 19 -12.42 4.96 3.50
CA ALA A 19 -12.88 5.41 2.20
C ALA A 19 -13.17 4.20 1.29
N GLY A 20 -14.44 3.79 1.23
CA GLY A 20 -14.88 2.67 0.42
C GLY A 20 -16.38 2.46 0.47
N GLY A 21 -16.92 1.80 -0.54
CA GLY A 21 -18.34 1.42 -0.61
C GLY A 21 -18.62 0.04 0.03
N GLY A 22 -19.88 -0.19 0.37
CA GLY A 22 -20.37 -1.50 0.84
C GLY A 22 -20.20 -1.78 2.34
N ASN A 23 -20.61 -2.98 2.76
CA ASN A 23 -20.49 -3.45 4.13
C ASN A 23 -19.16 -4.20 4.29
N GLN A 24 -18.13 -3.49 4.74
CA GLN A 24 -16.80 -4.06 5.00
C GLN A 24 -16.49 -4.18 6.50
N ASP A 25 -17.53 -4.26 7.34
CA ASP A 25 -17.40 -4.35 8.79
C ASP A 25 -16.51 -5.52 9.23
N GLU A 26 -16.59 -6.66 8.53
CA GLU A 26 -15.74 -7.81 8.85
C GLU A 26 -14.26 -7.52 8.59
N LEU A 27 -13.94 -6.85 7.47
CA LEU A 27 -12.57 -6.47 7.14
C LEU A 27 -12.03 -5.44 8.14
N LEU A 28 -12.83 -4.43 8.49
CA LEU A 28 -12.46 -3.42 9.48
C LEU A 28 -12.21 -4.05 10.85
N ARG A 29 -13.05 -4.98 11.31
CA ARG A 29 -12.82 -5.73 12.55
C ARG A 29 -11.55 -6.59 12.48
N ALA A 30 -11.22 -7.16 11.33
CA ALA A 30 -10.00 -7.94 11.14
C ALA A 30 -8.73 -7.07 11.18
N LEU A 31 -8.81 -5.84 10.65
CA LEU A 31 -7.72 -4.85 10.67
C LEU A 31 -7.52 -4.24 12.06
N LEU A 32 -8.61 -3.96 12.77
CA LEU A 32 -8.63 -3.21 14.03
C LEU A 32 -9.29 -4.01 15.16
N PRO A 33 -8.82 -5.23 15.47
CA PRO A 33 -9.50 -6.13 16.40
C PRO A 33 -9.56 -5.60 17.85
N MET A 34 -8.69 -4.65 18.19
CA MET A 34 -8.59 -4.06 19.53
C MET A 34 -9.20 -2.65 19.63
N ARG A 35 -9.81 -2.13 18.54
CA ARG A 35 -10.47 -0.81 18.57
C ARG A 35 -11.98 -0.99 18.48
N PRO A 36 -12.73 -0.62 19.54
CA PRO A 36 -14.19 -0.73 19.55
C PRO A 36 -14.87 0.38 18.73
N GLU A 37 -14.14 1.43 18.38
CA GLU A 37 -14.65 2.57 17.63
C GLU A 37 -14.80 2.24 16.15
N THR A 38 -15.99 2.48 15.60
CA THR A 38 -16.24 2.37 14.17
C THR A 38 -15.44 3.42 13.42
N PRO A 39 -14.61 3.06 12.42
CA PRO A 39 -13.93 4.03 11.58
C PRO A 39 -14.90 5.04 10.96
N ARG A 40 -14.52 6.32 10.98
CA ARG A 40 -15.32 7.38 10.35
C ARG A 40 -15.26 7.26 8.83
N ARG A 41 -16.30 7.65 8.09
CA ARG A 41 -16.20 7.68 6.62
C ARG A 41 -15.53 8.97 6.16
N ALA A 42 -14.66 8.86 5.14
CA ALA A 42 -13.95 10.00 4.57
C ALA A 42 -14.85 11.07 3.93
N ALA A 43 -16.10 10.73 3.62
CA ALA A 43 -17.06 11.66 3.02
C ALA A 43 -17.76 12.55 4.06
N ASP A 44 -17.70 12.20 5.35
CA ASP A 44 -18.54 12.81 6.37
C ASP A 44 -17.86 14.02 7.02
N GLU A 45 -16.53 14.00 7.16
CA GLU A 45 -15.76 15.00 7.92
C GLU A 45 -14.33 15.16 7.38
N PRO A 46 -13.67 16.32 7.63
CA PRO A 46 -12.26 16.49 7.32
C PRO A 46 -11.38 15.52 8.13
N PHE A 47 -10.22 15.16 7.55
CA PHE A 47 -9.24 14.29 8.20
C PHE A 47 -8.57 14.98 9.39
N ASP A 48 -8.40 14.25 10.48
CA ASP A 48 -7.48 14.69 11.53
C ASP A 48 -6.04 14.67 10.98
N PRO A 49 -5.13 15.52 11.49
CA PRO A 49 -3.73 15.56 11.06
C PRO A 49 -3.01 14.19 11.09
N ASP A 50 -3.34 13.35 12.08
CA ASP A 50 -2.72 12.05 12.32
C ASP A 50 -3.62 10.87 11.92
N ALA A 51 -4.66 11.11 11.13
CA ALA A 51 -5.58 10.07 10.70
C ALA A 51 -4.91 9.11 9.70
N LEU A 52 -5.08 7.80 9.93
CA LEU A 52 -4.81 6.79 8.91
C LEU A 52 -6.06 6.63 8.03
N MET A 53 -5.93 6.97 6.75
CA MET A 53 -6.93 6.62 5.77
C MET A 53 -6.77 5.14 5.38
N ILE A 54 -7.86 4.38 5.42
CA ILE A 54 -7.90 3.00 4.94
C ILE A 54 -8.94 2.92 3.81
N ALA A 55 -8.58 2.26 2.72
CA ALA A 55 -9.51 1.98 1.64
C ALA A 55 -9.31 0.57 1.13
N PHE A 56 -10.41 -0.06 0.70
CA PHE A 56 -10.34 -1.28 -0.10
C PHE A 56 -10.61 -0.96 -1.56
N VAL A 57 -9.73 -1.45 -2.42
CA VAL A 57 -9.75 -1.22 -3.86
C VAL A 57 -9.70 -2.58 -4.52
N GLY A 58 -10.73 -2.93 -5.28
CA GLY A 58 -10.86 -4.25 -5.87
C GLY A 58 -11.82 -4.28 -7.05
N PRO A 59 -11.91 -5.40 -7.77
CA PRO A 59 -12.70 -5.51 -9.00
C PRO A 59 -14.20 -5.27 -8.78
N ASP A 60 -14.71 -5.59 -7.59
CA ASP A 60 -16.14 -5.49 -7.26
C ASP A 60 -16.51 -4.14 -6.61
N GLN A 61 -15.59 -3.18 -6.57
CA GLN A 61 -15.77 -1.91 -5.88
C GLN A 61 -15.58 -0.74 -6.83
N PRO A 62 -16.51 0.23 -6.86
CA PRO A 62 -16.36 1.39 -7.74
C PRO A 62 -15.12 2.21 -7.34
N PRO A 63 -14.31 2.66 -8.31
CA PRO A 63 -13.02 3.32 -8.07
C PRO A 63 -13.13 4.74 -7.46
N ASP A 64 -14.32 5.33 -7.46
CA ASP A 64 -14.45 6.78 -7.24
C ASP A 64 -14.45 7.18 -5.75
N GLY A 65 -14.85 6.28 -4.85
CA GLY A 65 -15.00 6.62 -3.43
C GLY A 65 -13.67 6.90 -2.71
N TRP A 66 -12.65 6.10 -2.98
CA TRP A 66 -11.34 6.26 -2.33
C TRP A 66 -10.48 7.32 -3.01
N SER A 67 -10.53 7.41 -4.34
CA SER A 67 -9.74 8.36 -5.11
C SER A 67 -10.17 9.81 -4.86
N ALA A 68 -11.46 10.07 -4.65
CA ALA A 68 -11.96 11.37 -4.22
C ALA A 68 -11.47 11.72 -2.80
N ALA A 69 -11.53 10.76 -1.88
CA ALA A 69 -11.09 10.95 -0.49
C ALA A 69 -9.59 11.28 -0.37
N LEU A 70 -8.75 10.78 -1.28
CA LEU A 70 -7.31 11.10 -1.30
C LEU A 70 -7.02 12.60 -1.38
N ARG A 71 -7.88 13.38 -2.06
CA ARG A 71 -7.68 14.83 -2.20
C ARG A 71 -7.85 15.58 -0.88
N GLY A 72 -8.60 15.00 0.06
CA GLY A 72 -8.78 15.55 1.40
C GLY A 72 -7.66 15.19 2.37
N LEU A 73 -6.76 14.28 2.00
CA LEU A 73 -5.68 13.82 2.87
C LEU A 73 -4.65 14.95 3.08
N PRO A 74 -4.37 15.37 4.33
CA PRO A 74 -3.42 16.43 4.61
C PRO A 74 -1.99 16.01 4.26
N ALA A 75 -1.08 16.97 4.05
CA ALA A 75 0.35 16.68 3.90
C ALA A 75 0.88 15.89 5.10
N GLY A 76 1.64 14.83 4.84
CA GLY A 76 2.09 13.89 5.87
C GLY A 76 1.07 12.80 6.21
N GLY A 77 -0.19 12.96 5.82
CA GLY A 77 -1.26 11.99 6.04
C GLY A 77 -0.94 10.62 5.44
N ARG A 78 -1.33 9.57 6.15
CA ARG A 78 -1.00 8.18 5.82
C ARG A 78 -2.19 7.46 5.21
N LEU A 79 -1.88 6.54 4.31
CA LEU A 79 -2.85 5.73 3.60
C LEU A 79 -2.45 4.26 3.65
N LEU A 80 -3.43 3.42 3.93
CA LEU A 80 -3.38 1.98 3.77
C LEU A 80 -4.44 1.54 2.74
N LEU A 81 -3.99 1.18 1.54
CA LEU A 81 -4.84 0.58 0.52
C LEU A 81 -4.79 -0.94 0.63
N LEU A 82 -5.96 -1.56 0.64
CA LEU A 82 -6.14 -3.01 0.66
C LEU A 82 -6.64 -3.42 -0.72
N LEU A 83 -5.87 -4.27 -1.40
CA LEU A 83 -6.08 -4.55 -2.81
C LEU A 83 -6.72 -5.92 -3.02
N GLY A 84 -7.83 -5.91 -3.75
CA GLY A 84 -8.66 -7.08 -4.05
C GLY A 84 -8.21 -7.93 -5.23
N TRP A 85 -7.09 -7.57 -5.87
CA TRP A 85 -6.52 -8.34 -6.99
C TRP A 85 -5.37 -9.23 -6.54
N PRO A 86 -5.31 -10.48 -7.00
CA PRO A 86 -4.07 -11.26 -6.94
C PRO A 86 -2.89 -10.44 -7.46
N VAL A 87 -1.72 -10.58 -6.82
CA VAL A 87 -0.52 -9.79 -7.18
C VAL A 87 -0.15 -9.94 -8.66
N ALA A 88 -0.36 -11.13 -9.24
CA ALA A 88 -0.06 -11.40 -10.65
C ALA A 88 -0.98 -10.64 -11.63
N ASP A 89 -2.20 -10.34 -11.20
CA ASP A 89 -3.24 -9.71 -12.01
C ASP A 89 -3.49 -8.25 -11.61
N LEU A 90 -2.65 -7.69 -10.74
CA LEU A 90 -2.86 -6.37 -10.16
C LEU A 90 -2.77 -5.28 -11.25
N PRO A 91 -3.87 -4.54 -11.53
CA PRO A 91 -3.82 -3.42 -12.45
C PRO A 91 -3.21 -2.21 -11.74
N TYR A 92 -1.88 -2.21 -11.57
CA TYR A 92 -1.18 -1.22 -10.74
C TYR A 92 -1.41 0.23 -11.18
N HIS A 93 -1.66 0.48 -12.46
CA HIS A 93 -1.98 1.83 -12.98
C HIS A 93 -3.28 2.40 -12.40
N LEU A 94 -4.31 1.56 -12.17
CA LEU A 94 -5.57 1.98 -11.54
C LEU A 94 -5.38 2.40 -10.08
N VAL A 95 -4.30 1.93 -9.44
CA VAL A 95 -3.94 2.30 -8.07
C VAL A 95 -2.96 3.47 -8.07
N LEU A 96 -1.97 3.46 -8.95
CA LEU A 96 -0.88 4.41 -8.97
C LEU A 96 -1.30 5.77 -9.52
N ASP A 97 -2.12 5.83 -10.57
CA ASP A 97 -2.52 7.09 -11.18
C ASP A 97 -3.28 8.00 -10.19
N PRO A 98 -4.26 7.50 -9.39
CA PRO A 98 -4.90 8.31 -8.35
C PRO A 98 -3.94 8.73 -7.23
N LEU A 99 -3.01 7.87 -6.83
CA LEU A 99 -2.00 8.21 -5.82
C LEU A 99 -1.10 9.34 -6.30
N VAL A 100 -0.57 9.24 -7.52
CA VAL A 100 0.26 10.28 -8.13
C VAL A 100 -0.52 11.58 -8.30
N GLY A 101 -1.77 11.49 -8.77
CA GLY A 101 -2.66 12.65 -8.93
C GLY A 101 -2.98 13.34 -7.61
N ALA A 102 -3.02 12.60 -6.51
CA ALA A 102 -3.17 13.14 -5.15
C ALA A 102 -1.82 13.51 -4.50
N GLY A 103 -0.69 13.38 -5.21
CA GLY A 103 0.64 13.64 -4.68
C GLY A 103 1.01 12.75 -3.49
N CYS A 104 0.59 11.49 -3.54
CA CYS A 104 0.91 10.46 -2.58
C CYS A 104 2.09 9.61 -3.07
N GLN A 105 3.10 9.44 -2.22
CA GLN A 105 4.22 8.54 -2.45
C GLN A 105 3.89 7.15 -1.93
N VAL A 106 4.06 6.14 -2.78
CA VAL A 106 4.05 4.74 -2.34
C VAL A 106 5.33 4.48 -1.55
N LEU A 107 5.17 4.05 -0.31
CA LEU A 107 6.29 3.76 0.60
C LEU A 107 6.58 2.27 0.67
N GLN A 108 5.53 1.45 0.58
CA GLN A 108 5.66 0.01 0.65
C GLN A 108 4.48 -0.68 -0.02
N ALA A 109 4.74 -1.79 -0.70
CA ALA A 109 3.72 -2.73 -1.16
C ALA A 109 4.05 -4.12 -0.61
N VAL A 110 3.05 -4.82 -0.10
CA VAL A 110 3.27 -6.10 0.60
C VAL A 110 2.19 -7.13 0.28
N PRO A 111 2.57 -8.41 0.06
CA PRO A 111 1.59 -9.48 -0.06
C PRO A 111 0.98 -9.82 1.30
N VAL A 112 -0.29 -10.21 1.30
CA VAL A 112 -1.03 -10.62 2.50
C VAL A 112 -1.23 -12.14 2.45
N ASP A 113 -0.62 -12.86 3.40
CA ASP A 113 -0.49 -14.33 3.34
C ASP A 113 -1.83 -15.07 3.52
N LYS A 114 -2.86 -14.40 4.05
CA LYS A 114 -4.20 -14.95 4.31
C LYS A 114 -5.29 -14.28 3.48
N ALA A 115 -4.96 -13.97 2.24
CA ALA A 115 -5.80 -13.16 1.35
C ALA A 115 -7.25 -13.63 1.21
N ASN A 116 -7.44 -14.95 1.15
CA ASN A 116 -8.71 -15.55 0.77
C ASN A 116 -9.83 -15.38 1.81
N ARG A 117 -9.53 -15.03 3.07
CA ARG A 117 -10.58 -14.86 4.09
C ARG A 117 -11.35 -13.55 3.95
N HIS A 118 -10.69 -12.51 3.45
CA HIS A 118 -11.26 -11.15 3.39
C HIS A 118 -11.16 -10.53 1.99
N GLY A 119 -10.76 -11.31 0.98
CA GLY A 119 -10.58 -10.83 -0.39
C GLY A 119 -9.43 -9.83 -0.57
N VAL A 120 -8.45 -9.79 0.34
CA VAL A 120 -7.33 -8.82 0.31
C VAL A 120 -6.02 -9.54 -0.02
N TYR A 121 -5.48 -9.35 -1.20
CA TYR A 121 -4.28 -10.06 -1.66
C TYR A 121 -2.98 -9.31 -1.40
N CYS A 122 -3.01 -7.99 -1.46
CA CYS A 122 -1.88 -7.15 -1.13
C CYS A 122 -2.32 -5.86 -0.46
N ALA A 123 -1.38 -5.21 0.21
CA ALA A 123 -1.59 -3.91 0.83
C ALA A 123 -0.53 -2.93 0.32
N VAL A 124 -0.94 -1.68 0.14
CA VAL A 124 -0.06 -0.57 -0.25
C VAL A 124 -0.12 0.49 0.83
N ILE A 125 1.05 0.88 1.31
CA ILE A 125 1.22 1.97 2.26
C ILE A 125 1.75 3.15 1.47
N ALA A 126 1.05 4.28 1.60
CA ALA A 126 1.42 5.53 0.98
C ALA A 126 1.31 6.68 1.96
N ALA A 127 1.93 7.81 1.61
CA ALA A 127 1.80 9.05 2.35
C ALA A 127 1.62 10.23 1.38
N ARG A 128 0.79 11.20 1.75
CA ARG A 128 0.72 12.48 1.04
C ARG A 128 2.02 13.24 1.29
N VAL A 129 2.72 13.62 0.22
CA VAL A 129 3.99 14.32 0.34
C VAL A 129 4.03 15.59 -0.48
N GLU A 130 4.69 16.62 0.04
CA GLU A 130 5.00 17.85 -0.70
C GLU A 130 6.35 17.75 -1.42
N ARG A 131 7.22 16.85 -0.96
CA ARG A 131 8.53 16.53 -1.53
C ARG A 131 8.78 15.04 -1.37
N LEU A 132 9.54 14.44 -2.28
CA LEU A 132 9.84 13.01 -2.21
C LEU A 132 10.50 12.67 -0.86
N ALA A 133 9.86 11.79 -0.10
CA ALA A 133 10.45 11.21 1.09
C ALA A 133 11.60 10.28 0.67
N PRO A 134 12.67 10.18 1.46
CA PRO A 134 13.77 9.26 1.18
C PRO A 134 13.22 7.85 0.97
N LEU A 135 13.51 7.26 -0.18
CA LEU A 135 13.27 5.84 -0.41
C LEU A 135 14.19 5.08 0.55
N ARG A 136 13.64 4.50 1.61
CA ARG A 136 14.43 3.61 2.47
C ARG A 136 14.73 2.32 1.72
N SER A 137 15.78 2.33 0.91
CA SER A 137 16.48 1.11 0.51
C SER A 137 17.37 0.70 1.68
N TYR A 138 17.32 -0.57 2.08
CA TYR A 138 18.13 -1.10 3.19
C TYR A 138 19.65 -1.05 2.93
N LEU A 139 20.10 -0.55 1.78
CA LEU A 139 21.47 -0.73 1.30
C LEU A 139 22.17 0.52 0.75
N ASP A 140 21.54 1.68 0.61
CA ASP A 140 22.26 2.88 0.13
C ASP A 140 21.50 4.17 0.43
N ASP A 141 22.15 5.09 1.14
CA ASP A 141 21.71 6.48 1.38
C ASP A 141 22.28 7.45 0.32
N SER A 142 22.98 6.94 -0.69
CA SER A 142 23.54 7.75 -1.77
C SER A 142 22.43 8.47 -2.55
N PRO A 143 22.44 9.81 -2.61
CA PRO A 143 21.48 10.56 -3.41
C PRO A 143 21.65 10.21 -4.88
N ILE A 144 20.57 9.80 -5.53
CA ILE A 144 20.55 9.57 -6.97
C ILE A 144 20.63 10.95 -7.65
N THR A 145 21.79 11.28 -8.21
CA THR A 145 21.95 12.44 -9.11
C THR A 145 21.40 12.08 -10.48
N LEU A 146 20.33 12.77 -10.90
CA LEU A 146 19.79 12.65 -12.26
C LEU A 146 20.43 13.72 -13.14
N ASP A 147 21.14 13.32 -14.19
CA ASP A 147 21.63 14.25 -15.21
C ASP A 147 20.46 14.69 -16.11
N GLY A 148 19.97 15.92 -15.94
CA GLY A 148 18.88 16.50 -16.73
C GLY A 148 18.03 17.52 -15.96
N PRO A 149 17.01 18.13 -16.59
CA PRO A 149 16.01 18.89 -15.84
C PRO A 149 15.37 17.97 -14.80
N GLU A 150 15.40 18.37 -13.52
CA GLU A 150 14.84 17.55 -12.45
C GLU A 150 13.37 17.24 -12.76
N PRO A 151 12.98 15.96 -12.82
CA PRO A 151 11.60 15.60 -13.08
C PRO A 151 10.70 16.18 -11.98
N GLY A 152 9.57 16.77 -12.39
CA GLY A 152 8.59 17.28 -11.45
C GLY A 152 8.07 16.19 -10.51
N LEU A 153 7.60 16.59 -9.33
CA LEU A 153 7.12 15.67 -8.28
C LEU A 153 6.21 14.54 -8.80
N PRO A 154 5.20 14.77 -9.69
CA PRO A 154 4.36 13.68 -10.19
C PRO A 154 5.14 12.58 -10.92
N ALA A 155 6.17 12.94 -11.69
CA ALA A 155 7.00 11.98 -12.40
C ALA A 155 7.86 11.16 -11.40
N LEU A 156 8.42 11.80 -10.38
CA LEU A 156 9.14 11.11 -9.31
C LEU A 156 8.24 10.15 -8.52
N LEU A 157 7.03 10.58 -8.15
CA LEU A 157 6.05 9.73 -7.46
C LEU A 157 5.65 8.52 -8.31
N ARG A 158 5.51 8.71 -9.62
CA ARG A 158 5.22 7.61 -10.54
C ARG A 158 6.37 6.62 -10.62
N LEU A 159 7.60 7.09 -10.83
CA LEU A 159 8.78 6.22 -10.92
C LEU A 159 8.99 5.41 -9.63
N THR A 160 8.86 6.06 -8.47
CA THR A 160 9.00 5.39 -7.16
C THR A 160 7.89 4.39 -6.88
N GLY A 161 6.66 4.72 -7.29
CA GLY A 161 5.53 3.79 -7.23
C GLY A 161 5.73 2.58 -8.13
N GLU A 162 6.07 2.78 -9.40
CA GLU A 162 6.34 1.70 -10.36
C GLU A 162 7.45 0.77 -9.86
N HIS A 163 8.54 1.34 -9.31
CA HIS A 163 9.61 0.56 -8.69
C HIS A 163 9.10 -0.30 -7.52
N THR A 164 8.29 0.28 -6.63
CA THR A 164 7.76 -0.44 -5.46
C THR A 164 6.79 -1.56 -5.86
N PHE A 165 5.95 -1.33 -6.88
CA PHE A 165 5.05 -2.36 -7.41
C PHE A 165 5.81 -3.47 -8.15
N ALA A 166 6.90 -3.16 -8.86
CA ALA A 166 7.75 -4.18 -9.46
C ALA A 166 8.38 -5.09 -8.39
N ASP A 167 8.83 -4.51 -7.28
CA ASP A 167 9.39 -5.24 -6.14
C ASP A 167 8.39 -6.22 -5.49
N LEU A 168 7.10 -5.88 -5.51
CA LEU A 168 6.00 -6.73 -5.04
C LEU A 168 5.93 -8.06 -5.81
N VAL A 169 6.26 -8.05 -7.10
CA VAL A 169 6.23 -9.22 -7.98
C VAL A 169 7.54 -10.01 -7.91
N VAL A 170 8.68 -9.31 -7.90
CA VAL A 170 10.01 -9.92 -8.00
C VAL A 170 10.41 -10.66 -6.72
N ARG A 171 10.11 -10.11 -5.53
CA ARG A 171 10.54 -10.73 -4.26
C ARG A 171 9.90 -12.09 -4.00
N PRO A 172 8.59 -12.30 -4.19
CA PRO A 172 7.98 -13.63 -4.05
C PRO A 172 8.51 -14.65 -5.05
N LEU A 173 8.80 -14.22 -6.29
CA LEU A 173 9.38 -15.09 -7.32
C LEU A 173 10.80 -15.53 -6.97
N ARG A 174 11.66 -14.60 -6.52
CA ARG A 174 13.02 -14.93 -6.04
C ARG A 174 12.98 -15.87 -4.85
N ARG A 175 12.05 -15.67 -3.92
CA ARG A 175 11.86 -16.57 -2.77
C ARG A 175 11.45 -17.97 -3.21
N ARG A 176 10.47 -18.10 -4.13
CA ARG A 176 10.06 -19.40 -4.68
C ARG A 176 11.20 -20.08 -5.43
N LEU A 177 11.97 -19.33 -6.21
CA LEU A 177 13.13 -19.87 -6.92
C LEU A 177 14.17 -20.39 -5.92
N ALA A 178 14.49 -19.63 -4.87
CA ALA A 178 15.40 -20.07 -3.82
C ALA A 178 14.88 -21.30 -3.03
N GLU A 179 13.57 -21.38 -2.78
CA GLU A 179 12.93 -22.55 -2.15
C GLU A 179 13.03 -23.80 -3.05
N LEU A 180 12.86 -23.65 -4.36
CA LEU A 180 13.03 -24.72 -5.34
C LEU A 180 14.49 -25.16 -5.46
N GLU A 181 15.43 -24.23 -5.56
CA GLU A 181 16.88 -24.50 -5.62
C GLU A 181 17.41 -25.14 -4.31
N ALA A 182 16.82 -24.81 -3.16
CA ALA A 182 17.14 -25.45 -1.89
C ALA A 182 16.56 -26.86 -1.77
N GLY A 183 15.39 -27.11 -2.38
CA GLY A 183 14.76 -28.43 -2.45
C GLY A 183 15.42 -29.39 -3.44
N ASP A 184 16.12 -28.86 -4.46
CA ASP A 184 16.80 -29.63 -5.50
C ASP A 184 18.27 -29.97 -5.15
N ARG A 185 18.73 -29.70 -3.92
CA ARG A 185 20.02 -30.27 -3.47
C ARG A 185 19.84 -31.76 -3.21
N PRO A 186 20.42 -32.66 -4.03
CA PRO A 186 20.47 -34.06 -3.67
C PRO A 186 21.23 -34.20 -2.34
N ALA A 187 20.67 -34.98 -1.42
CA ALA A 187 21.37 -35.45 -0.25
C ALA A 187 22.63 -36.18 -0.70
N SER A 188 23.76 -35.48 -0.74
CA SER A 188 25.05 -36.09 -1.00
C SER A 188 25.58 -36.70 0.29
N ALA A 189 25.62 -38.03 0.25
CA ALA A 189 26.52 -38.95 0.95
C ALA A 189 26.59 -38.91 2.49
N GLY A 190 25.96 -39.91 3.09
CA GLY A 190 26.41 -40.58 4.32
C GLY A 190 26.51 -42.08 4.05
#